data_AF-A0A932DDS2-F1
#
_entry.id   AF-A0A932DDS2-F1
#
_cell.length_a   1.000
_cell.length_b   1.000
_cell.length_c   1.000
_cell.angle_alpha   90.00
_cell.angle_beta   90.00
_cell.angle_gamma   90.00
#
_symmetry.space_group_name_H-M   'P 1'
#
loop_
_entity.id
_entity.type
_entity.pdbx_description
1 polymer ?
#
loop_
_entity_poly.entity_id
_entity_poly.type
_entity_poly.pdbx_seq_one_letter_code
_entity_poly.pdbx_strand_id
1 'polypeptide(L)' 'MKTSTGASRPCPESTSRKALRALRRAVRAVRAENRRSGLPLLVWKNGKVIEIKP' A
#
# COMPACT_ATOMS: atom_id res chain seq x y z
N MET A 1 -12.29 17.90 23.65
CA MET A 1 -12.19 16.52 23.15
C MET A 1 -10.74 16.08 23.25
N LYS A 2 -10.41 15.06 24.04
CA LYS A 2 -9.04 14.53 24.13
C LYS A 2 -8.88 13.47 23.03
N THR A 3 -8.09 13.75 22.00
CA THR A 3 -7.70 12.71 21.04
C THR A 3 -6.78 11.75 21.76
N SER A 4 -7.22 10.51 21.99
CA SER A 4 -6.36 9.45 22.46
C SER A 4 -5.29 9.21 21.40
N THR A 5 -4.11 9.82 21.57
CA THR A 5 -2.89 9.44 20.86
C THR A 5 -2.60 8.02 21.29
N GLY A 6 -3.18 7.05 20.59
CA GLY A 6 -2.94 5.63 20.81
C GLY A 6 -1.47 5.37 20.54
N ALA A 7 -0.68 5.15 21.59
CA ALA A 7 0.69 4.72 21.46
C ALA A 7 0.69 3.41 20.65
N SER A 8 1.11 3.46 19.39
CA SER A 8 1.26 2.28 18.57
C SER A 8 2.33 1.40 19.21
N ARG A 9 1.93 0.27 19.80
CA ARG A 9 2.89 -0.73 20.27
C ARG A 9 3.79 -1.11 19.09
N PRO A 10 5.12 -1.18 19.28
CA PRO A 10 6.01 -1.59 18.20
C PRO A 10 5.60 -2.99 17.73
N CYS A 11 5.26 -3.10 16.44
CA CYS A 11 4.99 -4.40 15.84
C CYS A 11 6.27 -5.24 15.89
N PRO A 12 6.20 -6.51 16.33
CA PRO A 12 7.33 -7.42 16.24
C PRO A 12 7.89 -7.45 14.82
N GLU A 13 9.21 -7.43 14.68
CA GLU A 13 9.87 -7.29 13.37
C GLU A 13 9.44 -8.38 12.38
N SER A 14 9.22 -9.60 12.88
CA SER A 14 8.72 -10.73 12.09
C SER A 14 7.33 -10.47 11.50
N THR A 15 6.43 -9.85 12.27
CA THR A 15 5.09 -9.45 11.84
C THR A 15 5.17 -8.35 10.79
N SER A 16 6.03 -7.35 11.00
CA SER A 16 6.26 -6.26 10.04
C SER A 16 6.80 -6.79 8.69
N ARG A 17 7.74 -7.74 8.72
CA ARG A 17 8.28 -8.39 7.51
C ARG A 17 7.20 -9.20 6.78
N LYS A 18 6.35 -9.93 7.50
CA LYS A 18 5.22 -10.69 6.91
C LYS A 18 4.19 -9.76 6.27
N ALA A 19 3.80 -8.70 6.97
CA ALA A 19 2.87 -7.69 6.46
C ALA A 19 3.42 -7.01 5.19
N LEU A 20 4.70 -6.63 5.19
CA LEU A 20 5.35 -6.04 4.02
C LEU A 20 5.38 -6.99 2.82
N ARG A 21 5.63 -8.30 3.05
CA ARG A 21 5.57 -9.32 1.99
C ARG A 21 4.16 -9.47 1.43
N ALA A 22 3.15 -9.51 2.29
CA ALA A 22 1.74 -9.60 1.87
C ALA A 22 1.34 -8.37 1.04
N LEU A 23 1.70 -7.16 1.50
CA LEU A 23 1.45 -5.92 0.77
C LEU A 23 2.10 -5.94 -0.62
N ARG A 24 3.38 -6.33 -0.72
CA ARG A 24 4.09 -6.43 -2.00
C ARG A 24 3.40 -7.42 -2.97
N ARG A 25 2.86 -8.53 -2.46
CA ARG A 25 2.11 -9.49 -3.27
C ARG A 25 0.80 -8.89 -3.79
N ALA A 26 0.04 -8.24 -2.93
CA ALA A 26 -1.21 -7.57 -3.31
C ALA A 26 -0.96 -6.49 -4.38
N VAL A 27 0.04 -5.64 -4.17
CA VAL A 27 0.40 -4.58 -5.15
C VAL A 27 0.81 -5.18 -6.50
N ARG A 28 1.54 -6.30 -6.51
CA ARG A 28 1.91 -6.98 -7.77
C ARG A 28 0.69 -7.52 -8.51
N ALA A 29 -0.29 -8.09 -7.79
CA ALA A 29 -1.52 -8.61 -8.39
C ALA A 29 -2.33 -7.49 -9.05
N VAL A 30 -2.60 -6.41 -8.32
CA VAL A 30 -3.34 -5.24 -8.84
C VAL A 30 -2.64 -4.64 -10.06
N ARG A 31 -1.31 -4.50 -10.02
CA ARG A 31 -0.55 -3.99 -11.16
C ARG A 31 -0.67 -4.88 -12.39
N ALA A 32 -0.61 -6.21 -12.20
CA ALA A 32 -0.73 -7.16 -13.30
C ALA A 32 -2.14 -7.15 -13.92
N GLU A 33 -3.17 -7.08 -13.08
CA GLU A 33 -4.57 -6.99 -13.50
C GLU A 33 -4.84 -5.70 -14.28
N ASN A 34 -4.44 -4.55 -13.74
CA ASN A 34 -4.59 -3.27 -14.43
C ASN A 34 -3.88 -3.25 -15.77
N ARG A 35 -2.66 -3.79 -15.85
CA ARG A 35 -1.94 -3.93 -17.11
C ARG A 35 -2.68 -4.79 -18.11
N ARG A 36 -3.22 -5.94 -17.68
CA ARG A 36 -4.00 -6.85 -18.53
C ARG A 36 -5.24 -6.17 -19.09
N SER A 37 -5.89 -5.33 -18.29
CA SER A 37 -7.10 -4.59 -18.68
C SER A 37 -6.81 -3.27 -19.40
N GLY A 38 -5.53 -2.91 -19.61
CA GLY A 38 -5.14 -1.63 -20.20
C GLY A 38 -5.47 -0.40 -19.34
N LEU A 39 -5.72 -0.61 -18.04
CA LEU A 39 -6.09 0.44 -17.11
C LEU A 39 -4.85 1.02 -16.40
N PRO A 40 -4.82 2.34 -16.14
CA PRO A 40 -3.74 2.94 -15.37
C PRO A 40 -3.84 2.60 -13.87
N LEU A 41 -2.70 2.66 -13.18
CA LEU A 41 -2.64 2.54 -11.72
C LEU A 41 -2.61 3.94 -11.10
N LEU A 42 -3.57 4.27 -10.23
CA LEU A 42 -3.59 5.52 -9.48
C LEU A 42 -2.89 5.34 -8.12
N VAL A 43 -1.92 6.20 -7.83
CA VAL A 43 -1.13 6.16 -6.61
C VAL A 43 -1.16 7.51 -5.91
N TRP A 44 -1.54 7.53 -4.64
CA TRP A 44 -1.35 8.71 -3.80
C TRP A 44 0.11 8.79 -3.33
N LYS A 45 0.82 9.86 -3.73
CA LYS A 45 2.21 10.08 -3.35
C LYS A 45 2.45 11.57 -3.13
N ASN A 46 3.02 11.92 -1.98
CA ASN A 46 3.38 13.31 -1.63
C ASN A 46 2.20 14.29 -1.75
N GLY A 47 1.01 13.88 -1.29
CA GLY A 47 -0.19 14.71 -1.33
C GLY A 47 -0.82 14.87 -2.72
N LYS A 48 -0.35 14.12 -3.72
CA LYS A 48 -0.86 14.16 -5.09
C LYS A 48 -1.28 12.78 -5.55
N VAL A 49 -2.29 12.72 -6.41
CA VAL A 49 -2.61 11.52 -7.18
C VAL A 49 -1.69 11.48 -8.39
N ILE A 50 -0.97 10.37 -8.56
CA ILE A 50 -0.11 10.07 -9.70
C ILE A 50 -0.73 8.93 -10.48
N GLU A 51 -0.86 9.10 -11.79
CA GLU A 51 -1.28 8.05 -12.70
C GLU A 51 -0.06 7.35 -13.30
N ILE A 52 -0.01 6.02 -13.21
CA ILE A 52 1.03 5.18 -13.81
C ILE A 52 0.39 4.41 -14.95
N LYS A 53 0.82 4.70 -16.18
CA LYS A 53 0.37 4.00 -17.38
C LYS A 53 0.83 2.51 -17.36
N PRO A 54 0.08 1.60 -18.01
CA PRO A 54 0.31 0.15 -18.00
C PRO A 54 1.74 -0.33 -18.30
#